data_AF-A0A6G8B115-F1
#
_entry.id   AF-A0A6G8B115-F1
#
_cell.length_a   1.000
_cell.length_b   1.000
_cell.length_c   1.000
_cell.angle_alpha   90.00
_cell.angle_beta   90.00
_cell.angle_gamma   90.00
#
_symmetry.space_group_name_H-M   'P 1'
#
loop_
_entity.id
_entity.type
_entity.pdbx_description
1 polymer ?
#
loop_
_entity_poly.entity_id
_entity_poly.type
_entity_poly.pdbx_seq_one_letter_code
_entity_poly.pdbx_strand_id
1 'polypeptide(L)'
;MASGKNINPNKKIEGKITEPKARKKALDEALKKIEKNFGKGSIMRMGDSKFSQIEASSTGSLKLDIALGIGGYPKGRIIEIYGPESSGKTTLALHAAAEMQKKGGNVAYIDAENAMDVEYAKALGVNIDELLLSQPDTGEQGLSIADALIQSAAIDMIVVDSVAALTPKAEIDGEIGDSSVGLQARMMSSALRKLSGSILKTETTVIFINQLREKIGVMFGNPETTPGGRALRFYSTVRLDVRRRGGIDGTKKDGEDVKSVGNLTKIKVVKNKVAAPFREVEIEIIFGKGISKTGEMIDLAVDKDIIKKAGSWFSYEGDKIGQGKVNVMRWLDDPENKATYDEIMERVLAEYFSQTTDGDKDANVVESEASETPTTDTNDVELEIEEE
;
A
#
# COMPACT_ATOMS: atom_id res chain seq x y z
N MET A 1 -38.85 -10.31 27.02
CA MET A 1 -39.55 -10.59 25.76
C MET A 1 -39.90 -9.25 25.12
N ALA A 2 -39.10 -8.80 24.14
CA ALA A 2 -39.42 -7.60 23.37
C ALA A 2 -40.23 -8.04 22.14
N SER A 3 -41.46 -7.55 22.05
CA SER A 3 -42.38 -7.78 20.93
C SER A 3 -41.75 -7.24 19.63
N GLY A 4 -41.21 -8.16 18.83
CA GLY A 4 -40.83 -7.86 17.45
C GLY A 4 -42.10 -7.64 16.64
N LYS A 5 -42.38 -6.38 16.28
CA LYS A 5 -43.40 -6.07 15.28
C LYS A 5 -42.99 -6.72 13.96
N ASN A 6 -43.69 -7.78 13.57
CA ASN A 6 -43.63 -8.35 12.23
C ASN A 6 -43.94 -7.24 11.21
N ILE A 7 -42.93 -6.85 10.43
CA ILE A 7 -43.10 -5.97 9.28
C ILE A 7 -43.78 -6.82 8.20
N ASN A 8 -45.04 -6.50 7.89
CA ASN A 8 -45.79 -7.17 6.83
C ASN A 8 -45.10 -6.89 5.47
N PRO A 9 -44.58 -7.92 4.77
CA PRO A 9 -43.85 -7.75 3.51
C PRO A 9 -44.73 -7.24 2.35
N ASN A 10 -46.07 -7.31 2.49
CA ASN A 10 -47.03 -6.82 1.49
C ASN A 10 -47.56 -5.40 1.76
N LYS A 11 -47.09 -4.72 2.82
CA LYS A 11 -47.46 -3.32 3.05
C LYS A 11 -46.71 -2.46 2.03
N LYS A 12 -47.43 -1.79 1.11
CA LYS A 12 -46.84 -0.76 0.23
C LYS A 12 -45.98 0.15 1.09
N ILE A 13 -44.69 0.27 0.74
CA ILE A 13 -43.75 1.14 1.45
C ILE A 13 -44.16 2.58 1.15
N GLU A 14 -45.07 3.12 1.97
CA GLU A 14 -45.49 4.51 1.92
C GLU A 14 -44.26 5.41 2.13
N GLY A 15 -43.92 6.22 1.12
CA GLY A 15 -42.82 7.18 1.17
C GLY A 15 -41.77 7.08 0.07
N LYS A 16 -41.68 5.97 -0.67
CA LYS A 16 -40.76 5.87 -1.82
C LYS A 16 -41.43 6.42 -3.07
N ILE A 17 -40.94 7.57 -3.57
CA ILE A 17 -41.41 8.15 -4.84
C ILE A 17 -41.13 7.16 -5.98
N THR A 18 -42.19 6.69 -6.63
CA THR A 18 -42.12 5.68 -7.71
C THR A 18 -42.01 6.31 -9.09
N GLU A 19 -42.57 7.51 -9.29
CA GLU A 19 -42.53 8.20 -10.57
C GLU A 19 -41.10 8.71 -10.89
N PRO A 20 -40.49 8.31 -12.03
CA PRO A 20 -39.09 8.60 -12.32
C PRO A 20 -38.73 10.10 -12.33
N LYS A 21 -39.59 10.96 -12.89
CA LYS A 21 -39.37 12.40 -12.96
C LYS A 21 -39.45 13.06 -11.58
N ALA A 22 -40.48 12.73 -10.80
CA ALA A 22 -40.63 13.24 -9.44
C ALA A 22 -39.47 12.79 -8.53
N ARG A 23 -39.01 11.54 -8.70
CA ARG A 23 -37.87 10.99 -7.96
C ARG A 23 -36.57 11.71 -8.29
N LYS A 24 -36.31 12.01 -9.58
CA LYS A 24 -35.15 12.78 -10.01
C LYS A 24 -35.16 14.19 -9.43
N LYS A 25 -36.30 14.89 -9.52
CA LYS A 25 -36.46 16.24 -8.96
C LYS A 25 -36.23 16.28 -7.45
N ALA A 26 -36.85 15.38 -6.70
CA ALA A 26 -36.69 15.30 -5.24
C ALA A 26 -35.24 14.97 -4.85
N LEU A 27 -34.57 14.11 -5.62
CA LEU A 27 -33.15 13.80 -5.42
C LEU A 27 -32.28 15.03 -5.67
N ASP A 28 -32.48 15.75 -6.77
CA ASP A 28 -31.68 16.93 -7.12
C ASP A 28 -31.87 18.08 -6.10
N GLU A 29 -33.09 18.27 -5.57
CA GLU A 29 -33.36 19.22 -4.48
C GLU A 29 -32.67 18.81 -3.18
N ALA A 30 -32.70 17.51 -2.83
CA ALA A 30 -32.00 16.99 -1.67
C ALA A 30 -30.48 17.17 -1.80
N LEU A 31 -29.90 16.86 -2.97
CA LEU A 31 -28.47 17.06 -3.25
C LEU A 31 -28.08 18.53 -3.10
N LYS A 32 -28.83 19.47 -3.67
CA LYS A 32 -28.59 20.92 -3.51
C LYS A 32 -28.67 21.38 -2.05
N LYS A 33 -29.63 20.84 -1.28
CA LYS A 33 -29.79 21.17 0.14
C LYS A 33 -28.61 20.64 0.97
N ILE A 34 -28.14 19.43 0.68
CA ILE A 34 -26.96 18.84 1.31
C ILE A 34 -25.73 19.69 0.98
N GLU A 35 -25.51 20.03 -0.29
CA GLU A 35 -24.39 20.84 -0.74
C GLU A 35 -24.39 22.25 -0.10
N LYS A 36 -25.56 22.87 0.03
CA LYS A 36 -25.72 24.17 0.71
C LYS A 36 -25.37 24.10 2.20
N ASN A 37 -25.74 23.01 2.87
CA ASN A 37 -25.57 22.87 4.31
C ASN A 37 -24.18 22.36 4.71
N PHE A 38 -23.55 21.53 3.87
CA PHE A 38 -22.32 20.81 4.20
C PHE A 38 -21.14 21.15 3.26
N GLY A 39 -21.36 22.04 2.30
CA GLY A 39 -20.34 22.50 1.35
C GLY A 39 -20.32 21.73 0.04
N LYS A 40 -19.68 22.33 -0.97
CA LYS A 40 -19.44 21.69 -2.28
C LYS A 40 -18.65 20.39 -2.10
N GLY A 41 -19.07 19.33 -2.79
CA GLY A 41 -18.41 18.01 -2.74
C GLY A 41 -18.79 17.13 -1.53
N SER A 42 -19.69 17.59 -0.64
CA SER A 42 -20.20 16.78 0.48
C SER A 42 -21.02 15.56 0.04
N ILE A 43 -21.59 15.59 -1.17
CA ILE A 43 -22.25 14.47 -1.81
C ILE A 43 -22.08 14.59 -3.34
N MET A 44 -21.68 13.50 -4.00
CA MET A 44 -21.44 13.45 -5.44
C MET A 44 -21.91 12.10 -6.00
N ARG A 45 -22.24 12.06 -7.29
CA ARG A 45 -22.45 10.79 -7.99
C ARG A 45 -21.09 10.16 -8.25
N MET A 46 -20.99 8.85 -8.03
CA MET A 46 -19.70 8.14 -8.13
C MET A 46 -19.10 8.20 -9.55
N GLY A 47 -19.95 8.16 -10.59
CA GLY A 47 -19.53 8.29 -11.99
C GLY A 47 -19.17 9.70 -12.46
N ASP A 48 -19.55 10.74 -11.71
CA ASP A 48 -19.22 12.15 -12.04
C ASP A 48 -17.93 12.61 -11.32
N SER A 49 -17.30 11.72 -10.57
CA SER A 49 -16.18 12.05 -9.70
C SER A 49 -14.85 11.96 -10.45
N LYS A 50 -14.08 13.06 -10.48
CA LYS A 50 -12.64 13.05 -10.80
C LYS A 50 -11.81 12.21 -9.80
N PHE A 51 -12.45 11.69 -8.74
CA PHE A 51 -11.89 10.80 -7.74
C PHE A 51 -11.61 9.37 -8.27
N SER A 52 -11.85 9.09 -9.56
CA SER A 52 -11.66 7.75 -10.12
C SER A 52 -10.19 7.31 -10.21
N GLN A 53 -9.24 8.24 -10.24
CA GLN A 53 -7.82 7.93 -10.20
C GLN A 53 -7.20 8.45 -8.90
N ILE A 54 -6.89 7.54 -7.99
CA ILE A 54 -6.18 7.85 -6.75
C ILE A 54 -4.72 8.11 -7.12
N GLU A 55 -4.26 9.34 -6.95
CA GLU A 55 -2.86 9.69 -7.15
C GLU A 55 -1.96 8.92 -6.18
N ALA A 56 -0.76 8.58 -6.66
CA ALA A 56 0.24 7.83 -5.91
C ALA A 56 1.60 8.54 -5.88
N SER A 57 2.35 8.29 -4.82
CA SER A 57 3.76 8.65 -4.67
C SER A 57 4.62 7.39 -4.70
N SER A 58 5.74 7.40 -5.43
CA SER A 58 6.60 6.21 -5.55
C SER A 58 7.10 5.77 -4.17
N THR A 59 7.21 4.46 -3.99
CA THR A 59 7.81 3.89 -2.78
C THR A 59 9.34 3.91 -2.82
N GLY A 60 9.94 4.33 -3.94
CA GLY A 60 11.38 4.20 -4.24
C GLY A 60 11.80 2.79 -4.66
N SER A 61 10.85 1.87 -4.84
CA SER A 61 11.03 0.52 -5.36
C SER A 61 10.08 0.32 -6.53
N LEU A 62 10.62 0.08 -7.71
CA LEU A 62 9.83 -0.08 -8.93
C LEU A 62 8.94 -1.32 -8.84
N LYS A 63 9.48 -2.41 -8.29
CA LYS A 63 8.71 -3.63 -8.07
C LYS A 63 7.54 -3.40 -7.12
N LEU A 64 7.78 -2.68 -6.02
CA LEU A 64 6.71 -2.39 -5.05
C LEU A 64 5.66 -1.45 -5.65
N ASP A 65 6.05 -0.44 -6.43
CA ASP A 65 5.12 0.44 -7.14
C ASP A 65 4.19 -0.36 -8.08
N ILE A 66 4.74 -1.32 -8.83
CA ILE A 66 3.98 -2.26 -9.68
C ILE A 66 3.07 -3.16 -8.83
N ALA A 67 3.57 -3.69 -7.72
CA ALA A 67 2.78 -4.55 -6.83
C ALA A 67 1.66 -3.81 -6.09
N LEU A 68 1.78 -2.51 -5.88
CA LEU A 68 0.70 -1.68 -5.35
C LEU A 68 -0.39 -1.41 -6.38
N GLY A 69 -0.10 -1.58 -7.68
CA GLY A 69 -1.06 -1.56 -8.79
C GLY A 69 -1.52 -0.16 -9.22
N ILE A 70 -1.21 0.87 -8.43
CA ILE A 70 -1.47 2.29 -8.75
C ILE A 70 -0.17 3.09 -8.89
N GLY A 71 1.00 2.42 -8.93
CA GLY A 71 2.30 3.08 -9.08
C GLY A 71 2.87 3.71 -7.81
N GLY A 72 2.42 3.27 -6.63
CA GLY A 72 3.02 3.66 -5.35
C GLY A 72 2.03 3.80 -4.19
N TYR A 73 2.43 4.55 -3.17
CA TYR A 73 1.61 4.85 -2.01
C TYR A 73 0.50 5.86 -2.34
N PRO A 74 -0.78 5.55 -2.05
CA PRO A 74 -1.89 6.45 -2.35
C PRO A 74 -1.82 7.73 -1.52
N LYS A 75 -2.02 8.89 -2.17
CA LYS A 75 -2.15 10.18 -1.51
C LYS A 75 -3.40 10.26 -0.63
N GLY A 76 -3.31 11.02 0.45
CA GLY A 76 -4.42 11.23 1.39
C GLY A 76 -4.86 9.97 2.12
N ARG A 77 -3.94 9.02 2.36
CA ARG A 77 -4.22 7.72 2.97
C ARG A 77 -3.17 7.34 4.01
N ILE A 78 -3.58 6.40 4.86
CA ILE A 78 -2.73 5.78 5.87
C ILE A 78 -2.13 4.48 5.30
N ILE A 79 -0.83 4.31 5.45
CA ILE A 79 -0.04 3.12 5.11
C ILE A 79 0.53 2.57 6.42
N GLU A 80 0.50 1.25 6.60
CA GLU A 80 1.24 0.59 7.68
C GLU A 80 2.33 -0.31 7.10
N ILE A 81 3.58 -0.11 7.51
CA ILE A 81 4.71 -0.96 7.17
C ILE A 81 5.13 -1.68 8.45
N TYR A 82 4.99 -3.00 8.48
CA TYR A 82 5.30 -3.79 9.67
C TYR A 82 6.15 -5.02 9.34
N GLY A 83 6.79 -5.57 10.37
CA GLY A 83 7.68 -6.71 10.22
C GLY A 83 8.73 -6.82 11.32
N PRO A 84 9.56 -7.88 11.29
CA PRO A 84 10.64 -8.07 12.25
C PRO A 84 11.65 -6.92 12.26
N GLU A 85 12.47 -6.85 13.30
CA GLU A 85 13.63 -5.96 13.33
C GLU A 85 14.56 -6.20 12.14
N SER A 86 15.26 -5.15 11.70
CA SER A 86 16.21 -5.22 10.58
C SER A 86 15.64 -5.76 9.26
N SER A 87 14.31 -5.73 9.08
CA SER A 87 13.68 -6.22 7.84
C SER A 87 13.68 -5.21 6.69
N GLY A 88 13.98 -3.94 6.95
CA GLY A 88 14.01 -2.86 5.96
C GLY A 88 12.83 -1.87 6.02
N LYS A 89 12.01 -1.89 7.08
CA LYS A 89 10.86 -0.98 7.26
C LYS A 89 11.25 0.50 7.17
N THR A 90 12.21 0.93 7.98
CA THR A 90 12.73 2.31 8.00
C THR A 90 13.37 2.68 6.66
N THR A 91 14.08 1.75 6.03
CA THR A 91 14.64 1.97 4.67
C THR A 91 13.54 2.24 3.64
N LEU A 92 12.44 1.49 3.65
CA LEU A 92 11.30 1.74 2.75
C LEU A 92 10.66 3.11 3.01
N ALA A 93 10.50 3.51 4.28
CA ALA A 93 9.93 4.80 4.62
C ALA A 93 10.84 5.98 4.22
N LEU A 94 12.15 5.85 4.42
CA LEU A 94 13.14 6.85 4.01
C LEU A 94 13.21 6.98 2.48
N HIS A 95 13.09 5.88 1.72
CA HIS A 95 12.96 5.97 0.26
C HIS A 95 11.67 6.67 -0.17
N ALA A 96 10.54 6.40 0.51
CA ALA A 96 9.28 7.11 0.25
C ALA A 96 9.43 8.62 0.50
N ALA A 97 10.09 8.98 1.61
CA ALA A 97 10.40 10.38 1.94
C ALA A 97 11.28 11.04 0.88
N ALA A 98 12.35 10.37 0.46
CA ALA A 98 13.26 10.87 -0.59
C ALA A 98 12.52 11.07 -1.93
N GLU A 99 11.69 10.12 -2.35
CA GLU A 99 10.91 10.25 -3.60
C GLU A 99 9.83 11.35 -3.51
N MET A 100 9.27 11.61 -2.31
CA MET A 100 8.35 12.73 -2.10
C MET A 100 9.09 14.09 -2.19
N GLN A 101 10.24 14.23 -1.53
CA GLN A 101 11.06 15.44 -1.57
C GLN A 101 11.57 15.76 -2.98
N LYS A 102 11.95 14.74 -3.76
CA LYS A 102 12.35 14.93 -5.17
C LYS A 102 11.26 15.57 -6.04
N LYS A 103 10.00 15.42 -5.66
CA LYS A 103 8.85 16.07 -6.32
C LYS A 103 8.52 17.44 -5.73
N GLY A 104 9.36 17.98 -4.84
CA GLY A 104 9.16 19.24 -4.13
C GLY A 104 8.17 19.15 -2.97
N GLY A 105 7.81 17.94 -2.52
CA GLY A 105 6.88 17.74 -1.42
C GLY A 105 7.55 17.87 -0.05
N ASN A 106 6.82 18.40 0.93
CA ASN A 106 7.28 18.55 2.29
C ASN A 106 7.06 17.25 3.08
N VAL A 107 8.09 16.81 3.81
CA VAL A 107 8.07 15.56 4.58
C VAL A 107 8.39 15.82 6.04
N ALA A 108 7.62 15.17 6.92
CA ALA A 108 7.89 15.14 8.34
C ALA A 108 8.14 13.71 8.84
N TYR A 109 9.05 13.59 9.79
CA TYR A 109 9.42 12.35 10.42
C TYR A 109 9.22 12.46 11.94
N ILE A 110 8.28 11.67 12.46
CA ILE A 110 8.03 11.54 13.90
C ILE A 110 8.81 10.33 14.39
N ASP A 111 10.02 10.57 14.87
CA ASP A 111 10.95 9.57 15.40
C ASP A 111 10.66 9.33 16.88
N ALA A 112 9.69 8.46 17.16
CA ALA A 112 9.37 8.02 18.51
C ALA A 112 10.39 6.98 19.05
N GLU A 113 11.15 6.31 18.17
CA GLU A 113 12.22 5.39 18.59
C GLU A 113 13.52 6.12 18.97
N ASN A 114 13.65 7.42 18.68
CA ASN A 114 14.87 8.22 18.87
C ASN A 114 16.10 7.57 18.23
N ALA A 115 15.91 6.94 17.06
CA ALA A 115 16.88 6.06 16.43
C ALA A 115 17.20 6.43 14.98
N MET A 116 16.74 7.59 14.49
CA MET A 116 16.99 8.00 13.11
C MET A 116 18.47 8.26 12.83
N ASP A 117 19.05 7.49 11.92
CA ASP A 117 20.40 7.71 11.38
C ASP A 117 20.36 8.72 10.24
N VAL A 118 20.86 9.93 10.52
CA VAL A 118 20.90 11.06 9.58
C VAL A 118 21.83 10.78 8.40
N GLU A 119 22.98 10.15 8.62
CA GLU A 119 23.94 9.85 7.55
C GLU A 119 23.36 8.82 6.59
N TYR A 120 22.72 7.79 7.13
CA TYR A 120 22.03 6.79 6.33
C TYR A 120 20.87 7.41 5.55
N ALA A 121 20.05 8.26 6.17
CA ALA A 121 18.96 8.96 5.48
C ALA A 121 19.48 9.81 4.30
N LYS A 122 20.59 10.55 4.48
CA LYS A 122 21.26 11.28 3.38
C LYS A 122 21.70 10.34 2.28
N ALA A 123 22.30 9.21 2.63
CA ALA A 123 22.77 8.21 1.66
C ALA A 123 21.61 7.63 0.83
N LEU A 124 20.40 7.56 1.40
CA LEU A 124 19.18 7.15 0.69
C LEU A 124 18.55 8.26 -0.16
N GLY A 125 19.13 9.47 -0.14
CA GLY A 125 18.68 10.62 -0.93
C GLY A 125 17.62 11.48 -0.24
N VAL A 126 17.46 11.35 1.08
CA VAL A 126 16.61 12.28 1.86
C VAL A 126 17.33 13.62 1.99
N ASN A 127 16.64 14.71 1.65
CA ASN A 127 17.09 16.05 1.92
C ASN A 127 16.88 16.39 3.40
N ILE A 128 17.94 16.27 4.20
CA ILE A 128 17.87 16.49 5.65
C ILE A 128 17.61 17.94 6.02
N ASP A 129 18.07 18.89 5.20
CA ASP A 129 17.93 20.32 5.51
C ASP A 129 16.45 20.76 5.45
N GLU A 130 15.62 20.05 4.68
CA GLU A 130 14.18 20.29 4.53
C GLU A 130 13.30 19.28 5.28
N LEU A 131 13.89 18.22 5.84
CA LEU A 131 13.12 17.20 6.56
C LEU A 131 12.71 17.72 7.94
N LEU A 132 11.40 17.78 8.20
CA LEU A 132 10.89 18.16 9.53
C LEU A 132 11.00 16.96 10.48
N LEU A 133 11.97 16.97 11.40
CA LEU A 133 12.14 15.95 12.41
C LEU A 133 11.45 16.34 13.73
N SER A 134 10.70 15.40 14.32
CA SER A 134 10.16 15.52 15.67
C SER A 134 10.51 14.26 16.47
N GLN A 135 11.09 14.45 17.65
CA GLN A 135 11.35 13.40 18.63
C GLN A 135 10.46 13.64 19.86
N PRO A 136 9.24 13.08 19.88
CA PRO A 136 8.28 13.37 20.94
C PRO A 136 8.62 12.62 22.24
N ASP A 137 8.31 13.23 23.37
CA ASP A 137 8.41 12.64 24.70
C ASP A 137 7.30 11.61 24.96
N THR A 138 6.11 11.80 24.35
CA THR A 138 4.94 10.94 24.56
C THR A 138 4.22 10.60 23.25
N GLY A 139 3.50 9.49 23.23
CA GLY A 139 2.69 9.07 22.09
C GLY A 139 1.61 10.09 21.72
N GLU A 140 0.94 10.70 22.71
CA GLU A 140 -0.06 11.75 22.48
C GLU A 140 0.56 12.99 21.84
N GLN A 141 1.75 13.40 22.29
CA GLN A 141 2.47 14.54 21.72
C GLN A 141 2.85 14.26 20.26
N GLY A 142 3.45 13.10 19.97
CA GLY A 142 3.81 12.72 18.60
C GLY A 142 2.62 12.73 17.64
N LEU A 143 1.49 12.16 18.06
CA LEU A 143 0.25 12.15 17.27
C LEU A 143 -0.39 13.55 17.14
N SER A 144 -0.23 14.41 18.14
CA SER A 144 -0.71 15.79 18.09
C SER A 144 0.13 16.66 17.16
N ILE A 145 1.44 16.44 17.13
CA ILE A 145 2.35 17.09 16.16
C ILE A 145 1.96 16.67 14.75
N ALA A 146 1.75 15.38 14.51
CA ALA A 146 1.27 14.89 13.21
C ALA A 146 -0.08 15.52 12.82
N ASP A 147 -1.04 15.61 13.73
CA ASP A 147 -2.33 16.27 13.49
C ASP A 147 -2.19 17.75 13.11
N ALA A 148 -1.35 18.50 13.83
CA ALA A 148 -1.08 19.91 13.54
C ALA A 148 -0.45 20.10 12.15
N LEU A 149 0.54 19.26 11.80
CA LEU A 149 1.18 19.28 10.49
C LEU A 149 0.18 18.96 9.38
N ILE A 150 -0.65 17.93 9.53
CA ILE A 150 -1.69 17.58 8.56
C ILE A 150 -2.68 18.75 8.40
N GLN A 151 -3.14 19.35 9.50
CA GLN A 151 -4.09 20.46 9.44
C GLN A 151 -3.54 21.73 8.79
N SER A 152 -2.21 21.90 8.76
CA SER A 152 -1.57 23.01 8.04
C SER A 152 -1.79 22.94 6.52
N ALA A 153 -2.12 21.76 5.98
CA ALA A 153 -2.21 21.47 4.54
C ALA A 153 -0.90 21.76 3.77
N ALA A 154 0.22 21.90 4.48
CA ALA A 154 1.54 22.16 3.89
C ALA A 154 2.44 20.93 3.87
N ILE A 155 1.96 19.78 4.36
CA ILE A 155 2.74 18.54 4.47
C ILE A 155 2.19 17.46 3.52
N ASP A 156 3.07 16.90 2.69
CA ASP A 156 2.72 15.89 1.69
C ASP A 156 2.89 14.47 2.24
N MET A 157 3.87 14.26 3.12
CA MET A 157 4.09 12.97 3.77
C MET A 157 4.48 13.11 5.25
N ILE A 158 3.93 12.22 6.08
CA ILE A 158 4.39 12.02 7.46
C ILE A 158 4.78 10.56 7.64
N VAL A 159 5.97 10.33 8.17
CA VAL A 159 6.41 9.02 8.68
C VAL A 159 6.34 9.03 10.20
N VAL A 160 5.77 7.99 10.81
CA VAL A 160 5.74 7.78 12.26
C VAL A 160 6.49 6.50 12.57
N ASP A 161 7.68 6.63 13.17
CA ASP A 161 8.61 5.54 13.47
C ASP A 161 8.88 5.46 14.99
N SER A 162 8.26 4.55 15.73
CA SER A 162 7.25 3.57 15.32
C SER A 162 6.05 3.57 16.27
N VAL A 163 4.96 2.94 15.83
CA VAL A 163 3.75 2.80 16.65
C VAL A 163 4.05 2.13 17.99
N ALA A 164 5.00 1.20 18.02
CA ALA A 164 5.38 0.51 19.25
C ALA A 164 5.95 1.47 20.30
N ALA A 165 6.66 2.52 19.86
CA ALA A 165 7.30 3.52 20.70
C ALA A 165 6.41 4.74 21.02
N LEU A 166 5.18 4.80 20.48
CA LEU A 166 4.19 5.80 20.90
C LEU A 166 3.63 5.42 22.28
N THR A 167 4.43 5.66 23.31
CA THR A 167 4.09 5.33 24.70
C THR A 167 3.18 6.41 25.30
N PRO A 168 1.99 6.06 25.81
CA PRO A 168 1.10 7.01 26.44
C PRO A 168 1.74 7.74 27.62
N LYS A 169 1.44 9.03 27.79
CA LYS A 169 1.97 9.81 28.93
C LYS A 169 1.75 9.13 30.29
N ALA A 170 0.55 8.58 30.51
CA ALA A 170 0.22 7.90 31.76
C ALA A 170 1.05 6.64 32.02
N GLU A 171 1.62 6.02 30.98
CA GLU A 171 2.53 4.88 31.12
C GLU A 171 3.96 5.33 31.42
N ILE A 172 4.38 6.48 30.87
CA ILE A 172 5.69 7.09 31.16
C ILE A 172 5.77 7.64 32.59
N ASP A 173 4.70 8.30 33.04
CA ASP A 173 4.61 8.89 34.39
C ASP A 173 4.38 7.82 35.48
N GLY A 174 4.00 6.59 35.10
CA GLY A 174 3.73 5.47 36.01
C GLY A 174 4.99 4.70 36.42
N GLU A 175 4.83 3.77 37.36
CA GLU A 175 5.94 2.91 37.80
C GLU A 175 6.06 1.65 36.92
N ILE A 176 7.28 1.12 36.79
CA ILE A 176 7.52 -0.13 36.08
C ILE A 176 6.76 -1.26 36.79
N GLY A 177 5.79 -1.85 36.10
CA GLY A 177 4.92 -2.90 36.64
C GLY A 177 3.47 -2.47 36.81
N ASP A 178 3.17 -1.18 36.66
CA ASP A 178 1.79 -0.69 36.63
C ASP A 178 1.02 -1.23 35.42
N SER A 179 -0.26 -1.54 35.64
CA SER A 179 -1.12 -2.09 34.59
C SER A 179 -1.55 -0.99 33.62
N SER A 180 -0.90 -0.91 32.46
CA SER A 180 -1.20 0.02 31.37
C SER A 180 -2.09 -0.59 30.26
N VAL A 181 -2.82 -1.66 30.56
CA VAL A 181 -3.48 -2.51 29.54
C VAL A 181 -4.40 -1.69 28.62
N GLY A 182 -4.03 -1.65 27.34
CA GLY A 182 -4.85 -1.07 26.27
C GLY A 182 -4.84 0.46 26.18
N LEU A 183 -4.01 1.17 26.96
CA LEU A 183 -3.88 2.63 26.85
C LEU A 183 -3.45 3.05 25.44
N GLN A 184 -2.37 2.47 24.93
CA GLN A 184 -1.88 2.75 23.58
C GLN A 184 -2.93 2.47 22.49
N ALA A 185 -3.69 1.37 22.62
CA ALA A 185 -4.74 1.03 21.66
C ALA A 185 -5.89 2.04 21.64
N ARG A 186 -6.28 2.58 22.81
CA ARG A 186 -7.31 3.63 22.92
C ARG A 186 -6.81 4.95 22.35
N MET A 187 -5.57 5.34 22.67
CA MET A 187 -4.92 6.53 22.13
C MET A 187 -4.91 6.48 20.59
N MET A 188 -4.38 5.39 20.01
CA MET A 188 -4.34 5.19 18.55
C MET A 188 -5.73 5.24 17.93
N SER A 189 -6.73 4.60 18.55
CA SER A 189 -8.11 4.59 18.05
C SER A 189 -8.73 6.00 18.02
N SER A 190 -8.44 6.81 19.04
CA SER A 190 -8.91 8.21 19.12
C SER A 190 -8.21 9.08 18.08
N ALA A 191 -6.87 9.00 18.00
CA ALA A 191 -6.06 9.78 17.07
C ALA A 191 -6.42 9.48 15.61
N LEU A 192 -6.46 8.20 15.21
CA LEU A 192 -6.77 7.81 13.83
C LEU A 192 -8.18 8.24 13.41
N ARG A 193 -9.14 8.22 14.34
CA ARG A 193 -10.50 8.73 14.07
C ARG A 193 -10.48 10.22 13.72
N LYS A 194 -9.70 11.02 14.45
CA LYS A 194 -9.53 12.45 14.19
C LYS A 194 -8.76 12.72 12.90
N LEU A 195 -7.63 12.03 12.73
CA LEU A 195 -6.70 12.23 11.62
C LEU A 195 -7.28 11.83 10.26
N SER A 196 -8.06 10.75 10.18
CA SER A 196 -8.48 10.16 8.91
C SER A 196 -9.20 11.13 7.95
N GLY A 197 -10.04 12.03 8.48
CA GLY A 197 -10.72 13.04 7.69
C GLY A 197 -9.77 14.12 7.16
N SER A 198 -8.88 14.62 8.02
CA SER A 198 -7.90 15.65 7.66
C SER A 198 -6.87 15.12 6.66
N ILE A 199 -6.40 13.88 6.83
CA ILE A 199 -5.49 13.18 5.92
C ILE A 199 -6.07 13.15 4.50
N LEU A 200 -7.34 12.76 4.34
CA LEU A 200 -7.96 12.72 3.03
C LEU A 200 -8.12 14.11 2.42
N LYS A 201 -8.52 15.10 3.23
CA LYS A 201 -8.78 16.47 2.77
C LYS A 201 -7.51 17.19 2.30
N THR A 202 -6.38 16.89 2.91
CA THR A 202 -5.08 17.55 2.65
C THR A 202 -4.18 16.72 1.75
N GLU A 203 -4.65 15.54 1.34
CA GLU A 203 -3.91 14.60 0.49
C GLU A 203 -2.57 14.13 1.08
N THR A 204 -2.31 14.36 2.38
CA THR A 204 -1.11 13.89 3.07
C THR A 204 -1.06 12.36 3.10
N THR A 205 0.05 11.77 2.68
CA THR A 205 0.34 10.34 2.87
C THR A 205 0.93 10.11 4.25
N VAL A 206 0.31 9.25 5.07
CA VAL A 206 0.82 8.97 6.43
C VAL A 206 1.28 7.52 6.53
N ILE A 207 2.57 7.32 6.78
CA ILE A 207 3.20 6.01 6.93
C ILE A 207 3.43 5.75 8.42
N PHE A 208 2.82 4.69 8.94
CA PHE A 208 3.15 4.17 10.27
C PHE A 208 4.08 2.98 10.14
N ILE A 209 5.25 3.05 10.78
CA ILE A 209 6.11 1.90 10.96
C ILE A 209 5.66 1.15 12.21
N ASN A 210 5.65 -0.18 12.13
CA ASN A 210 5.25 -1.01 13.25
C ASN A 210 6.12 -2.26 13.39
N GLN A 211 6.20 -2.76 14.60
CA GLN A 211 6.94 -3.98 14.92
C GLN A 211 5.98 -5.16 15.04
N LEU A 212 6.51 -6.37 14.91
CA LEU A 212 5.78 -7.58 15.27
C LEU A 212 5.90 -7.87 16.77
N ARG A 213 4.82 -8.42 17.33
CA ARG A 213 4.75 -9.01 18.67
C ARG A 213 4.04 -10.35 18.54
N GLU A 214 4.23 -11.24 19.51
CA GLU A 214 3.50 -12.50 19.56
C GLU A 214 2.37 -12.41 20.57
N LYS A 215 1.20 -12.94 20.21
CA LYS A 215 0.08 -13.08 21.13
C LYS A 215 0.25 -14.38 21.92
N ILE A 216 0.49 -14.24 23.22
CA ILE A 216 0.57 -15.37 24.16
C ILE A 216 -0.75 -16.16 24.14
N GLY A 217 -0.66 -17.49 24.10
CA GLY A 217 -1.80 -18.40 24.19
C GLY A 217 -2.48 -18.78 22.88
N VAL A 218 -1.90 -18.41 21.73
CA VAL A 218 -2.38 -18.89 20.40
C VAL A 218 -1.72 -20.23 20.09
N MET A 219 -2.50 -21.33 20.17
CA MET A 219 -2.01 -22.69 19.85
C MET A 219 -2.21 -23.09 18.38
N PHE A 220 -3.07 -22.38 17.63
CA PHE A 220 -3.36 -22.63 16.21
C PHE A 220 -3.44 -21.30 15.44
N GLY A 221 -2.85 -21.26 14.24
CA GLY A 221 -2.82 -20.08 13.37
C GLY A 221 -1.55 -19.23 13.53
N ASN A 222 -1.55 -18.02 12.96
CA ASN A 222 -0.42 -17.09 13.10
C ASN A 222 -0.50 -16.34 14.45
N PRO A 223 0.48 -16.50 15.36
CA PRO A 223 0.49 -15.79 16.65
C PRO A 223 0.89 -14.31 16.52
N GLU A 224 1.42 -13.89 15.37
CA GLU A 224 1.94 -12.54 15.18
C GLU A 224 0.84 -11.48 15.19
N THR A 225 1.11 -10.41 15.91
CA THR A 225 0.28 -9.22 16.01
C THR A 225 1.13 -7.96 15.92
N THR A 226 0.47 -6.81 15.82
CA THR A 226 1.08 -5.49 15.74
C THR A 226 0.62 -4.65 16.95
N PRO A 227 1.52 -3.87 17.60
CA PRO A 227 1.18 -2.88 18.63
C PRO A 227 0.16 -1.82 18.16
N GLY A 228 -0.37 -1.05 19.11
CA GLY A 228 -1.35 0.02 18.83
C GLY A 228 -2.81 -0.44 18.64
N GLY A 229 -3.11 -1.71 18.93
CA GLY A 229 -4.47 -2.26 18.80
C GLY A 229 -4.90 -2.49 17.35
N ARG A 230 -6.22 -2.64 17.13
CA ARG A 230 -6.75 -3.01 15.80
C ARG A 230 -7.05 -1.80 14.91
N ALA A 231 -7.12 -0.59 15.45
CA ALA A 231 -7.58 0.59 14.72
C ALA A 231 -6.73 0.85 13.47
N LEU A 232 -5.41 0.88 13.61
CA LEU A 232 -4.48 1.11 12.50
C LEU A 232 -4.76 0.14 11.34
N ARG A 233 -4.91 -1.16 11.65
CA ARG A 233 -5.23 -2.18 10.63
C ARG A 233 -6.49 -1.87 9.83
N PHE A 234 -7.51 -1.25 10.43
CA PHE A 234 -8.76 -0.89 9.73
C PHE A 234 -8.61 0.40 8.91
N TYR A 235 -7.98 1.42 9.49
CA TYR A 235 -7.76 2.71 8.85
C TYR A 235 -6.75 2.65 7.70
N SER A 236 -5.71 1.83 7.80
CA SER A 236 -4.71 1.67 6.74
C SER A 236 -5.38 1.24 5.43
N THR A 237 -5.04 1.95 4.36
CA THR A 237 -5.42 1.63 2.98
C THR A 237 -4.50 0.56 2.42
N VAL A 238 -3.20 0.70 2.69
CA VAL A 238 -2.18 -0.28 2.34
C VAL A 238 -1.53 -0.81 3.62
N ARG A 239 -1.28 -2.11 3.69
CA ARG A 239 -0.45 -2.73 4.73
C ARG A 239 0.61 -3.60 4.09
N LEU A 240 1.86 -3.41 4.50
CA LEU A 240 3.02 -4.14 4.00
C LEU A 240 3.62 -4.98 5.13
N ASP A 241 3.78 -6.28 4.88
CA ASP A 241 4.55 -7.20 5.72
C ASP A 241 5.95 -7.34 5.11
N VAL A 242 6.96 -6.83 5.81
CA VAL A 242 8.34 -6.70 5.34
C VAL A 242 9.23 -7.63 6.12
N ARG A 243 9.89 -8.58 5.43
CA ARG A 243 10.74 -9.60 6.05
C ARG A 243 12.06 -9.76 5.32
N ARG A 244 13.14 -9.92 6.08
CA ARG A 244 14.43 -10.35 5.54
C ARG A 244 14.33 -11.83 5.14
N ARG A 245 14.65 -12.14 3.89
CA ARG A 245 14.68 -13.51 3.35
C ARG A 245 16.08 -14.12 3.42
N GLY A 246 17.11 -13.32 3.18
CA GLY A 246 18.50 -13.78 3.16
C GLY A 246 19.51 -12.63 3.07
N GLY A 247 20.79 -12.97 3.11
CA GLY A 247 21.89 -12.04 2.78
C GLY A 247 22.16 -11.99 1.28
N ILE A 248 22.78 -10.91 0.84
CA ILE A 248 23.34 -10.79 -0.50
C ILE A 248 24.86 -10.91 -0.35
N ASP A 249 25.42 -11.96 -0.92
CA ASP A 249 26.86 -12.21 -0.87
C ASP A 249 27.59 -11.33 -1.88
N GLY A 250 28.72 -10.76 -1.47
CA GLY A 250 29.64 -10.08 -2.37
C GLY A 250 30.29 -11.05 -3.37
N THR A 251 30.75 -10.53 -4.50
CA THR A 251 31.64 -11.29 -5.39
C THR A 251 32.97 -11.53 -4.70
N LYS A 252 33.48 -12.78 -4.73
CA LYS A 252 34.83 -13.11 -4.28
C LYS A 252 35.83 -12.16 -4.94
N LYS A 253 36.51 -11.32 -4.16
CA LYS A 253 37.90 -10.98 -4.45
C LYS A 253 38.72 -12.08 -3.77
N ASP A 254 39.66 -12.68 -4.50
CA ASP A 254 40.37 -13.89 -4.10
C ASP A 254 40.82 -13.87 -2.62
N GLY A 255 40.33 -14.84 -1.84
CA GLY A 255 40.89 -15.18 -0.52
C GLY A 255 40.27 -14.57 0.74
N GLU A 256 39.32 -13.63 0.66
CA GLU A 256 38.67 -13.05 1.86
C GLU A 256 37.24 -13.57 2.08
N ASP A 257 36.88 -13.80 3.35
CA ASP A 257 35.51 -14.15 3.76
C ASP A 257 34.52 -13.14 3.19
N VAL A 258 33.54 -13.64 2.44
CA VAL A 258 32.54 -12.80 1.78
C VAL A 258 31.67 -12.13 2.84
N LYS A 259 31.93 -10.85 3.12
CA LYS A 259 31.03 -10.02 3.92
C LYS A 259 29.73 -9.83 3.13
N SER A 260 28.60 -10.13 3.77
CA SER A 260 27.26 -9.81 3.23
C SER A 260 27.19 -8.33 2.89
N VAL A 261 26.86 -8.00 1.63
CA VAL A 261 26.81 -6.62 1.12
C VAL A 261 25.41 -6.01 1.19
N GLY A 262 24.39 -6.81 1.52
CA GLY A 262 23.03 -6.36 1.67
C GLY A 262 22.09 -7.47 2.13
N ASN A 263 20.79 -7.17 2.10
CA ASN A 263 19.70 -8.08 2.45
C ASN A 263 18.76 -8.25 1.25
N LEU A 264 18.35 -9.50 1.00
CA LEU A 264 17.19 -9.78 0.18
C LEU A 264 15.95 -9.65 1.07
N THR A 265 15.08 -8.70 0.74
CA THR A 265 13.88 -8.37 1.52
C THR A 265 12.64 -8.73 0.72
N LYS A 266 11.77 -9.53 1.34
CA LYS A 266 10.45 -9.87 0.83
C LYS A 266 9.41 -8.92 1.40
N ILE A 267 8.57 -8.37 0.53
CA ILE A 267 7.47 -7.47 0.90
C ILE A 267 6.16 -8.08 0.40
N LYS A 268 5.21 -8.27 1.30
CA LYS A 268 3.86 -8.74 0.99
C LYS A 268 2.84 -7.63 1.20
N VAL A 269 2.03 -7.35 0.19
CA VAL A 269 0.90 -6.41 0.28
C VAL A 269 -0.28 -7.12 0.95
N VAL A 270 -0.28 -7.20 2.28
CA VAL A 270 -1.32 -7.94 3.03
C VAL A 270 -2.68 -7.24 3.05
N LYS A 271 -2.71 -5.95 2.70
CA LYS A 271 -3.94 -5.19 2.51
C LYS A 271 -3.73 -4.14 1.44
N ASN A 272 -4.68 -4.02 0.52
CA ASN A 272 -4.74 -2.97 -0.48
C ASN A 272 -6.23 -2.65 -0.72
N LYS A 273 -6.65 -1.38 -0.51
CA LYS A 273 -8.02 -0.93 -0.79
C LYS A 273 -8.14 -0.17 -2.13
N VAL A 274 -7.04 -0.01 -2.87
CA VAL A 274 -6.97 0.80 -4.08
C VAL A 274 -6.58 0.00 -5.32
N ALA A 275 -6.01 -1.19 -5.13
CA ALA A 275 -5.83 -2.21 -6.16
C ALA A 275 -5.89 -3.62 -5.55
N ALA A 276 -5.61 -4.64 -6.36
CA ALA A 276 -5.58 -6.03 -5.91
C ALA A 276 -4.57 -6.25 -4.77
N PRO A 277 -4.98 -6.85 -3.63
CA PRO A 277 -4.07 -7.20 -2.54
C PRO A 277 -3.30 -8.50 -2.81
N PHE A 278 -2.43 -8.87 -1.86
CA PHE A 278 -1.71 -10.15 -1.77
C PHE A 278 -0.60 -10.39 -2.80
N ARG A 279 -0.22 -9.36 -3.56
CA ARG A 279 1.01 -9.39 -4.34
C ARG A 279 2.23 -9.42 -3.40
N GLU A 280 3.26 -10.11 -3.84
CA GLU A 280 4.54 -10.25 -3.14
C GLU A 280 5.66 -9.82 -4.06
N VAL A 281 6.64 -9.10 -3.52
CA VAL A 281 7.84 -8.69 -4.25
C VAL A 281 9.08 -8.97 -3.42
N GLU A 282 10.19 -9.15 -4.13
CA GLU A 282 11.50 -9.27 -3.53
C GLU A 282 12.41 -8.17 -4.07
N ILE A 283 13.02 -7.46 -3.13
CA ILE A 283 13.87 -6.31 -3.37
C ILE A 283 15.21 -6.52 -2.67
N GLU A 284 16.24 -5.90 -3.21
CA GLU A 284 17.59 -5.96 -2.68
C GLU A 284 17.88 -4.66 -1.94
N ILE A 285 18.18 -4.73 -0.64
CA ILE A 285 18.61 -3.59 0.17
C ILE A 285 20.11 -3.70 0.37
N ILE A 286 20.87 -2.84 -0.28
CA ILE A 286 22.33 -2.77 -0.18
C ILE A 286 22.71 -1.87 0.98
N PHE A 287 23.63 -2.33 1.84
CA PHE A 287 24.02 -1.55 3.02
C PHE A 287 24.64 -0.21 2.64
N GLY A 288 24.20 0.86 3.30
CA GLY A 288 24.63 2.24 3.02
C GLY A 288 24.13 2.84 1.70
N LYS A 289 23.39 2.09 0.87
CA LYS A 289 22.83 2.57 -0.40
C LYS A 289 21.31 2.46 -0.51
N GLY A 290 20.71 1.55 0.26
CA GLY A 290 19.28 1.29 0.23
C GLY A 290 18.85 0.37 -0.90
N ILE A 291 17.65 0.60 -1.44
CA ILE A 291 17.02 -0.25 -2.45
C ILE A 291 17.79 -0.17 -3.77
N SER A 292 18.18 -1.34 -4.30
CA SER A 292 18.88 -1.45 -5.57
C SER A 292 17.93 -1.24 -6.76
N LYS A 293 17.83 0.01 -7.26
CA LYS A 293 17.02 0.32 -8.45
C LYS A 293 17.47 -0.46 -9.68
N THR A 294 18.77 -0.57 -9.91
CA THR A 294 19.36 -1.34 -11.01
C THR A 294 19.04 -2.82 -10.88
N GLY A 295 19.14 -3.38 -9.66
CA GLY A 295 18.80 -4.77 -9.39
C GLY A 295 17.33 -5.08 -9.66
N GLU A 296 16.42 -4.16 -9.31
CA GLU A 296 15.00 -4.29 -9.62
C GLU A 296 14.72 -4.23 -11.12
N MET A 297 15.34 -3.27 -11.81
CA MET A 297 15.19 -3.10 -13.26
C MET A 297 15.67 -4.34 -14.02
N ILE A 298 16.81 -4.93 -13.66
CA ILE A 298 17.29 -6.17 -14.28
C ILE A 298 16.28 -7.31 -14.11
N ASP A 299 15.73 -7.49 -12.90
CA ASP A 299 14.76 -8.57 -12.66
C ASP A 299 13.48 -8.39 -13.48
N LEU A 300 12.98 -7.15 -13.58
CA LEU A 300 11.80 -6.82 -14.38
C LEU A 300 12.08 -6.93 -15.89
N ALA A 301 13.27 -6.53 -16.34
CA ALA A 301 13.69 -6.68 -17.72
C ALA A 301 13.84 -8.16 -18.12
N VAL A 302 14.27 -9.02 -17.20
CA VAL A 302 14.30 -10.48 -17.42
C VAL A 302 12.88 -11.06 -17.48
N ASP A 303 11.98 -10.64 -16.60
CA ASP A 303 10.57 -11.07 -16.61
C ASP A 303 9.86 -10.71 -17.93
N LYS A 304 10.21 -9.57 -18.52
CA LYS A 304 9.68 -9.08 -19.80
C LYS A 304 10.51 -9.44 -21.01
N ASP A 305 11.46 -10.36 -20.88
CA ASP A 305 12.26 -10.84 -22.00
C ASP A 305 13.11 -9.76 -22.71
N ILE A 306 13.28 -8.59 -22.09
CA ILE A 306 14.12 -7.46 -22.56
C ILE A 306 15.61 -7.83 -22.35
N ILE A 307 15.95 -8.35 -21.17
CA ILE A 307 17.25 -8.97 -20.89
C ILE A 307 17.06 -10.49 -20.91
N LYS A 308 17.87 -11.19 -21.69
CA LYS A 308 17.86 -12.66 -21.74
C LYS A 308 18.81 -13.24 -20.69
N LYS A 309 18.34 -14.25 -19.95
CA LYS A 309 19.14 -14.97 -18.96
C LYS A 309 19.32 -16.43 -19.37
N ALA A 310 20.56 -16.86 -19.58
CA ALA A 310 20.92 -18.24 -19.88
C ALA A 310 21.86 -18.78 -18.78
N GLY A 311 21.30 -19.54 -17.84
CA GLY A 311 22.03 -19.99 -16.64
C GLY A 311 22.45 -18.80 -15.77
N SER A 312 23.76 -18.59 -15.64
CA SER A 312 24.33 -17.43 -14.92
C SER A 312 24.66 -16.23 -15.83
N TRP A 313 24.53 -16.37 -17.15
CA TRP A 313 24.84 -15.32 -18.11
C TRP A 313 23.61 -14.47 -18.46
N PHE A 314 23.83 -13.17 -18.59
CA PHE A 314 22.83 -12.19 -19.02
C PHE A 314 23.24 -11.62 -20.39
N SER A 315 22.26 -11.33 -21.23
CA SER A 315 22.46 -10.79 -22.57
C SER A 315 21.40 -9.75 -22.90
N TYR A 316 21.78 -8.69 -23.60
CA TYR A 316 20.92 -7.62 -24.06
C TYR A 316 21.17 -7.41 -25.55
N GLU A 317 20.11 -7.38 -26.36
CA GLU A 317 20.18 -7.25 -27.84
C GLU A 317 21.11 -8.25 -28.55
N GLY A 318 21.33 -9.42 -27.94
CA GLY A 318 22.21 -10.47 -28.46
C GLY A 318 23.63 -10.43 -27.91
N ASP A 319 24.06 -9.32 -27.31
CA ASP A 319 25.38 -9.19 -26.70
C ASP A 319 25.40 -9.67 -25.25
N LYS A 320 26.49 -10.34 -24.87
CA LYS A 320 26.69 -10.78 -23.48
C LYS A 320 27.12 -9.61 -22.61
N ILE A 321 26.22 -9.16 -21.73
CA ILE A 321 26.46 -8.03 -20.83
C ILE A 321 27.13 -8.43 -19.51
N GLY A 322 27.07 -9.71 -19.11
CA GLY A 322 27.81 -10.17 -17.94
C GLY A 322 27.36 -11.52 -17.38
N GLN A 323 28.20 -12.07 -16.50
CA GLN A 323 27.91 -13.28 -15.73
C GLN A 323 27.58 -12.94 -14.29
N GLY A 324 26.38 -13.32 -13.83
CA GLY A 324 25.87 -13.06 -12.49
C GLY A 324 25.29 -11.65 -12.35
N LYS A 325 24.14 -11.55 -11.66
CA LYS A 325 23.37 -10.30 -11.52
C LYS A 325 24.20 -9.16 -10.94
N VAL A 326 25.06 -9.43 -9.96
CA VAL A 326 25.93 -8.43 -9.31
C VAL A 326 26.89 -7.76 -10.30
N ASN A 327 27.43 -8.52 -11.26
CA ASN A 327 28.34 -7.95 -12.26
C ASN A 327 27.57 -7.11 -13.29
N VAL A 328 26.38 -7.56 -13.69
CA VAL A 328 25.51 -6.78 -14.58
C VAL A 328 25.07 -5.48 -13.92
N MET A 329 24.72 -5.50 -12.64
CA MET A 329 24.42 -4.28 -11.88
C MET A 329 25.61 -3.31 -11.90
N ARG A 330 26.82 -3.79 -11.58
CA ARG A 330 28.02 -2.94 -11.60
C ARG A 330 28.31 -2.35 -12.99
N TRP A 331 28.10 -3.14 -14.04
CA TRP A 331 28.28 -2.69 -15.41
C TRP A 331 27.26 -1.61 -15.79
N LEU A 332 25.98 -1.80 -15.45
CA LEU A 332 24.91 -0.83 -15.70
C LEU A 332 25.01 0.43 -14.83
N ASP A 333 25.58 0.33 -13.62
CA ASP A 333 25.83 1.46 -12.73
C ASP A 333 27.03 2.31 -13.19
N ASP A 334 27.83 1.82 -14.13
CA ASP A 334 28.95 2.57 -14.70
C ASP A 334 28.43 3.73 -15.57
N PRO A 335 28.88 4.98 -15.36
CA PRO A 335 28.48 6.12 -16.18
C PRO A 335 28.65 5.91 -17.69
N GLU A 336 29.61 5.09 -18.13
CA GLU A 336 29.82 4.75 -19.54
C GLU A 336 28.63 4.00 -20.16
N ASN A 337 27.91 3.20 -19.36
CA ASN A 337 26.77 2.39 -19.81
C ASN A 337 25.41 3.03 -19.49
N LYS A 338 25.40 4.30 -19.07
CA LYS A 338 24.17 5.01 -18.67
C LYS A 338 23.11 5.04 -19.79
N ALA A 339 23.53 5.19 -21.05
CA ALA A 339 22.59 5.19 -22.18
C ALA A 339 21.83 3.85 -22.28
N THR A 340 22.53 2.73 -22.11
CA THR A 340 21.92 1.40 -22.09
C THR A 340 21.03 1.20 -20.86
N TYR A 341 21.43 1.70 -19.70
CA TYR A 341 20.59 1.68 -18.50
C TYR A 341 19.26 2.42 -18.76
N ASP A 342 19.33 3.65 -19.28
CA ASP A 342 18.16 4.49 -19.50
C ASP A 342 17.22 3.86 -20.54
N GLU A 343 17.76 3.27 -21.61
CA GLU A 343 17.01 2.54 -22.61
C GLU A 343 16.29 1.31 -22.05
N ILE A 344 16.98 0.46 -21.28
CA ILE A 344 16.35 -0.71 -20.66
C ILE A 344 15.26 -0.27 -19.69
N MET A 345 15.52 0.78 -18.89
CA MET A 345 14.54 1.33 -17.97
C MET A 345 13.29 1.83 -18.70
N GLU A 346 13.45 2.55 -19.81
CA GLU A 346 12.32 3.03 -20.62
C GLU A 346 11.47 1.86 -21.15
N ARG A 347 12.11 0.82 -21.71
CA ARG A 347 11.40 -0.39 -22.18
C ARG A 347 10.67 -1.10 -21.03
N VAL A 348 11.28 -1.22 -19.86
CA VAL A 348 10.63 -1.80 -18.67
C VAL A 348 9.42 -0.97 -18.25
N LEU A 349 9.55 0.35 -18.16
CA LEU A 349 8.45 1.22 -17.77
C LEU A 349 7.29 1.14 -18.77
N ALA A 350 7.59 1.10 -20.07
CA ALA A 350 6.59 0.90 -21.11
C ALA A 350 5.80 -0.40 -20.88
N GLU A 351 6.46 -1.52 -20.59
CA GLU A 351 5.79 -2.81 -20.38
C GLU A 351 4.89 -2.89 -19.14
N TYR A 352 5.22 -2.17 -18.06
CA TYR A 352 4.48 -2.27 -16.79
C TYR A 352 3.50 -1.11 -16.52
N PHE A 353 3.67 0.06 -17.16
CA PHE A 353 2.83 1.25 -16.91
C PHE A 353 2.02 1.71 -18.12
N SER A 354 2.22 1.16 -19.32
CA SER A 354 1.37 1.49 -20.49
C SER A 354 -0.05 0.90 -20.39
N GLN A 355 -0.26 -0.13 -19.58
CA GLN A 355 -1.58 -0.77 -19.41
C GLN A 355 -2.53 -0.02 -18.46
N THR A 356 -2.06 1.00 -17.75
CA THR A 356 -2.90 1.79 -16.81
C THR A 356 -3.78 2.85 -17.49
N THR A 357 -3.64 3.09 -18.79
CA THR A 357 -4.43 4.08 -19.55
C THR A 357 -5.59 3.51 -20.37
N ASP A 358 -5.72 2.19 -20.51
CA ASP A 358 -6.75 1.55 -21.37
C ASP A 358 -7.78 0.68 -20.60
N GLY A 359 -7.87 0.86 -19.28
CA GLY A 359 -8.82 0.16 -18.42
C GLY A 359 -10.25 0.74 -18.46
N ASP A 360 -10.87 0.89 -19.64
CA ASP A 360 -12.31 1.15 -19.76
C ASP A 360 -12.92 0.64 -21.08
N LYS A 361 -12.54 -0.57 -21.56
CA LYS A 361 -13.20 -1.18 -22.73
C LYS A 361 -13.68 -2.62 -22.62
N ASP A 362 -13.27 -3.41 -21.62
CA ASP A 362 -13.73 -4.80 -21.49
C ASP A 362 -14.71 -5.03 -20.34
N ALA A 363 -15.76 -4.21 -20.29
CA ALA A 363 -16.94 -4.47 -19.46
C ALA A 363 -18.24 -4.05 -20.19
N ASN A 364 -18.42 -4.47 -21.43
CA ASN A 364 -19.75 -4.51 -22.06
C ASN A 364 -19.74 -5.33 -23.37
N VAL A 365 -19.70 -6.66 -23.25
CA VAL A 365 -20.39 -7.55 -24.20
C VAL A 365 -20.91 -8.76 -23.42
N VAL A 366 -22.13 -8.65 -22.90
CA VAL A 366 -23.04 -9.80 -22.81
C VAL A 366 -24.33 -9.31 -23.43
N GLU A 367 -24.35 -9.32 -24.77
CA GLU A 367 -25.61 -9.27 -25.49
C GLU A 367 -26.34 -10.60 -25.31
N SER A 368 -27.64 -10.43 -25.11
CA SER A 368 -28.68 -11.42 -24.98
C SER A 368 -28.77 -12.35 -26.19
N GLU A 369 -28.73 -13.65 -25.96
CA GLU A 369 -29.45 -14.62 -26.78
C GLU A 369 -30.50 -15.31 -25.93
N ALA A 370 -31.73 -14.87 -26.12
CA ALA A 370 -32.91 -15.66 -25.81
C ALA A 370 -32.95 -16.84 -26.80
N SER A 371 -32.94 -18.06 -26.31
CA SER A 371 -33.42 -19.22 -27.07
C SER A 371 -34.67 -19.76 -26.39
N GLU A 372 -35.72 -19.81 -27.19
CA GLU A 372 -37.06 -20.30 -26.88
C GLU A 372 -36.99 -21.78 -26.51
N THR A 373 -37.52 -22.13 -25.34
CA THR A 373 -37.91 -23.51 -25.03
C THR A 373 -39.28 -23.80 -25.64
N PRO A 374 -39.44 -24.82 -26.50
CA PRO A 374 -40.76 -25.35 -26.79
C PRO A 374 -41.18 -26.29 -25.66
N THR A 375 -42.35 -26.02 -25.11
CA THR A 375 -43.15 -26.94 -24.29
C THR A 375 -43.58 -28.12 -25.14
N THR A 376 -43.32 -29.36 -24.69
CA THR A 376 -44.12 -30.52 -25.08
C THR A 376 -44.32 -31.44 -23.88
N ASP A 377 -45.60 -31.73 -23.68
CA ASP A 377 -46.23 -32.58 -22.70
C ASP A 377 -45.58 -33.96 -22.56
N THR A 378 -45.45 -34.43 -21.32
CA THR A 378 -45.31 -35.85 -21.01
C THR A 378 -46.60 -36.32 -20.36
N ASN A 379 -47.47 -36.91 -21.17
CA ASN A 379 -48.54 -37.80 -20.72
C ASN A 379 -48.31 -39.19 -21.32
N ASP A 380 -48.46 -40.19 -20.45
CA ASP A 380 -48.85 -41.57 -20.70
C ASP A 380 -47.92 -42.47 -21.52
N VAL A 381 -47.16 -43.30 -20.78
CA VAL A 381 -46.59 -44.56 -21.29
C VAL A 381 -47.56 -45.68 -20.93
N GLU A 382 -48.38 -46.10 -21.90
CA GLU A 382 -49.04 -47.41 -21.89
C GLU A 382 -48.03 -48.47 -22.34
N LEU A 383 -47.88 -49.50 -21.50
CA LEU A 383 -47.18 -50.74 -21.82
C LEU A 383 -48.22 -51.73 -22.35
N GLU A 384 -48.17 -52.05 -23.63
CA GLU A 384 -48.76 -53.28 -24.17
C GLU A 384 -47.73 -54.07 -24.97
N ILE A 385 -47.88 -55.38 -24.81
CA ILE A 385 -47.03 -56.50 -25.18
C ILE A 385 -47.56 -57.07 -26.49
N GLU A 386 -46.70 -57.57 -27.40
CA GLU A 386 -46.91 -58.78 -28.24
C GLU A 386 -45.71 -58.93 -29.21
N GLU A 387 -44.91 -59.99 -29.07
CA GLU A 387 -44.95 -61.29 -29.77
C GLU A 387 -44.19 -61.31 -31.11
N GLU A 388 -42.98 -61.88 -31.11
CA GLU A 388 -42.63 -63.18 -31.73
C GLU A 388 -41.22 -63.63 -31.29
#